data_AF-A0A920DUB5-F1
#
_entry.id   AF-A0A920DUB5-F1
#
_cell.length_a   1.000
_cell.length_b   1.000
_cell.length_c   1.000
_cell.angle_alpha   90.00
_cell.angle_beta   90.00
_cell.angle_gamma   90.00
#
_symmetry.space_group_name_H-M   'P 1'
#
loop_
_entity.id
_entity.type
_entity.pdbx_description
1 polymer ?
#
loop_
_entity_poly.entity_id
_entity_poly.type
_entity_poly.pdbx_seq_one_letter_code
_entity_poly.pdbx_strand_id
1 'polypeptide(L)'
;MSATAPGQLRVIKRNGTVVPFEDSKITVAITKAFLAVEGGTAAASSRIHETVANLTAQVVATFKRRMPSGGTLHIEDIQDQVELELMRGGEHKIARDYVIYREARRQERDAKVELSPESQAAAKGINIVQPDGSKAPLDIERIGTIVAEACAGLQDVSESAIIDEALRNLYDGVSAKECSTSLVITARTLIEQEPNYSYAAARLLLMICARKA
;
A
#
# COMPACT_ATOMS: atom_id res chain seq x y z
N MET A 1 11.74 -20.11 5.44
CA MET A 1 12.28 -20.06 4.06
C MET A 1 11.56 -21.10 3.20
N SER A 2 10.51 -20.73 2.46
CA SER A 2 9.93 -21.51 1.35
C SER A 2 9.49 -20.54 0.25
N ALA A 3 10.45 -19.77 -0.25
CA ALA A 3 10.20 -18.63 -1.13
C ALA A 3 9.80 -19.02 -2.56
N THR A 4 10.00 -20.27 -2.98
CA THR A 4 9.77 -20.68 -4.39
C THR A 4 9.46 -22.16 -4.49
N ALA A 5 8.18 -22.53 -4.44
CA ALA A 5 7.72 -23.84 -4.91
C ALA A 5 7.51 -23.75 -6.43
N PRO A 6 8.08 -24.66 -7.25
CA PRO A 6 7.90 -24.62 -8.72
C PRO A 6 6.41 -24.76 -9.09
N GLY A 7 5.93 -23.95 -10.04
CA GLY A 7 4.58 -24.08 -10.59
C GLY A 7 3.46 -23.29 -9.89
N GLN A 8 3.74 -22.52 -8.83
CA GLN A 8 2.72 -21.70 -8.15
C GLN A 8 2.85 -20.20 -8.47
N LEU A 9 1.72 -19.54 -8.72
CA LEU A 9 1.63 -18.09 -8.83
C LEU A 9 1.56 -17.47 -7.44
N ARG A 10 2.31 -16.38 -7.24
CA ARG A 10 2.29 -15.59 -6.01
C ARG A 10 2.07 -14.12 -6.35
N VAL A 11 1.49 -13.39 -5.42
CA VAL A 11 1.19 -11.96 -5.57
C VAL A 11 1.98 -11.16 -4.55
N ILE A 12 2.72 -10.18 -5.03
CA ILE A 12 3.40 -9.16 -4.23
C ILE A 12 2.38 -8.04 -3.98
N LYS A 13 1.94 -7.91 -2.73
CA LYS A 13 1.06 -6.81 -2.29
C LYS A 13 1.83 -5.48 -2.29
N ARG A 14 1.09 -4.37 -2.25
CA ARG A 14 1.65 -3.00 -2.19
C ARG A 14 2.61 -2.78 -1.02
N ASN A 15 2.42 -3.48 0.11
CA ASN A 15 3.29 -3.43 1.29
C ASN A 15 4.49 -4.39 1.22
N GLY A 16 4.80 -4.96 0.04
CA GLY A 16 5.89 -5.91 -0.17
C GLY A 16 5.63 -7.35 0.30
N THR A 17 4.51 -7.62 1.00
CA THR A 17 4.20 -8.99 1.44
C THR A 17 3.80 -9.89 0.27
N VAL A 18 4.35 -11.10 0.26
CA VAL A 18 4.08 -12.11 -0.77
C VAL A 18 3.00 -13.07 -0.28
N VAL A 19 1.89 -13.15 -1.03
CA VAL A 19 0.79 -14.06 -0.74
C VAL A 19 0.54 -15.03 -1.89
N PRO A 20 -0.13 -16.17 -1.65
CA PRO A 20 -0.60 -17.04 -2.72
C PRO A 20 -1.55 -16.29 -3.67
N PHE A 21 -1.50 -16.64 -4.97
CA PHE A 21 -2.50 -16.18 -5.93
C PHE A 21 -3.83 -16.90 -5.68
N GLU A 22 -4.91 -16.14 -5.49
CA GLU A 22 -6.25 -16.66 -5.19
C GLU A 22 -7.29 -16.07 -6.16
N ASP A 23 -7.86 -16.91 -7.02
CA ASP A 23 -8.89 -16.53 -8.01
C ASP A 23 -10.11 -15.87 -7.33
N SER A 24 -10.45 -16.33 -6.12
CA SER A 24 -11.57 -15.82 -5.32
C SER A 24 -11.45 -14.33 -4.99
N LYS A 25 -10.23 -13.80 -4.85
CA LYS A 25 -9.99 -12.37 -4.59
C LYS A 25 -10.34 -11.52 -5.80
N ILE A 26 -10.06 -12.03 -7.00
CA ILE A 26 -10.40 -11.37 -8.26
C ILE A 26 -11.92 -11.36 -8.45
N THR A 27 -12.58 -12.50 -8.23
CA THR A 27 -14.05 -12.60 -8.28
C THR A 27 -14.70 -11.57 -7.38
N VAL A 28 -14.30 -11.50 -6.10
CA VAL A 28 -14.86 -10.55 -5.13
C VAL A 28 -14.63 -9.10 -5.56
N ALA A 29 -13.46 -8.76 -6.12
CA ALA A 29 -13.18 -7.41 -6.59
C ALA A 29 -14.07 -7.01 -7.76
N ILE A 30 -14.23 -7.90 -8.76
CA ILE A 30 -15.10 -7.66 -9.90
C ILE A 30 -16.57 -7.58 -9.45
N THR A 31 -17.04 -8.47 -8.58
CA THR A 31 -18.42 -8.40 -8.04
C THR A 31 -18.69 -7.06 -7.36
N LYS A 32 -17.76 -6.55 -6.54
CA LYS A 32 -17.90 -5.24 -5.90
C LYS A 32 -18.02 -4.11 -6.93
N ALA A 33 -17.28 -4.19 -8.03
CA ALA A 33 -17.37 -3.23 -9.12
C ALA A 33 -18.77 -3.23 -9.75
N PHE A 34 -19.32 -4.40 -10.05
CA PHE A 34 -20.67 -4.53 -10.59
C PHE A 34 -21.74 -4.00 -9.61
N LEU A 35 -21.63 -4.36 -8.33
CA LEU A 35 -22.58 -3.91 -7.30
C LEU A 35 -22.58 -2.40 -7.08
N ALA A 36 -21.42 -1.75 -7.23
CA ALA A 36 -21.30 -0.30 -7.11
C ALA A 36 -22.08 0.43 -8.22
N VAL A 37 -22.19 -0.17 -9.41
CA VAL A 37 -22.79 0.46 -10.60
C VAL A 37 -24.26 0.05 -10.82
N GLU A 38 -24.57 -1.23 -10.62
CA GLU A 38 -25.92 -1.80 -10.83
C GLU A 38 -26.79 -1.82 -9.55
N GLY A 39 -26.22 -1.53 -8.38
CA GLY A 39 -26.93 -1.43 -7.10
C GLY A 39 -27.17 -2.79 -6.40
N GLY A 40 -27.81 -2.77 -5.22
CA GLY A 40 -27.96 -3.97 -4.38
C GLY A 40 -28.79 -5.11 -4.98
N THR A 41 -29.70 -4.80 -5.92
CA THR A 41 -30.51 -5.80 -6.65
C THR A 41 -29.68 -6.69 -7.58
N ALA A 42 -28.48 -6.24 -7.97
CA ALA A 42 -27.53 -7.02 -8.75
C ALA A 42 -26.91 -8.19 -7.97
N ALA A 43 -26.95 -8.18 -6.64
CA ALA A 43 -26.32 -9.23 -5.81
C ALA A 43 -26.94 -10.63 -6.00
N ALA A 44 -28.21 -10.69 -6.36
CA ALA A 44 -28.92 -11.94 -6.64
C ALA A 44 -29.00 -12.30 -8.14
N SER A 45 -28.43 -11.47 -9.01
CA SER A 45 -28.54 -11.64 -10.47
C SER A 45 -27.62 -12.76 -10.97
N SER A 46 -28.21 -13.84 -11.48
CA SER A 46 -27.48 -14.96 -12.09
C SER A 46 -26.60 -14.51 -13.26
N ARG A 47 -27.11 -13.58 -14.10
CA ARG A 47 -26.37 -12.98 -15.22
C ARG A 47 -25.05 -12.38 -14.75
N ILE A 48 -25.06 -11.64 -13.65
CA ILE A 48 -23.86 -10.95 -13.14
C ILE A 48 -22.87 -11.95 -12.59
N HIS A 49 -23.33 -12.96 -11.83
CA HIS A 49 -22.46 -14.03 -11.35
C HIS A 49 -21.77 -14.77 -12.50
N GLU A 50 -22.49 -15.05 -13.59
CA GLU A 50 -21.94 -15.67 -14.78
C GLU A 50 -20.92 -14.77 -15.49
N THR A 51 -21.24 -13.49 -15.71
CA THR A 51 -20.31 -12.51 -16.29
C THR A 51 -19.04 -12.38 -15.45
N VAL A 52 -19.17 -12.25 -14.13
CA VAL A 52 -18.03 -12.15 -13.20
C VAL A 52 -17.15 -13.40 -13.24
N ALA A 53 -17.77 -14.59 -13.26
CA ALA A 53 -17.03 -15.85 -13.36
C ALA A 53 -16.25 -15.95 -14.68
N ASN A 54 -16.87 -15.57 -15.80
CA ASN A 54 -16.24 -15.54 -17.11
C ASN A 54 -15.06 -14.56 -17.17
N LEU A 55 -15.24 -13.33 -16.67
CA LEU A 55 -14.16 -12.33 -16.60
C LEU A 55 -13.01 -12.81 -15.71
N THR A 56 -13.33 -13.36 -14.54
CA THR A 56 -12.32 -13.93 -13.63
C THR A 56 -11.51 -15.02 -14.33
N ALA A 57 -12.18 -15.94 -15.03
CA ALA A 57 -11.52 -17.02 -15.76
C ALA A 57 -10.57 -16.49 -16.85
N GLN A 58 -10.96 -15.43 -17.58
CA GLN A 58 -10.12 -14.81 -18.61
C GLN A 58 -8.87 -14.14 -18.02
N VAL A 59 -9.01 -13.42 -16.90
CA VAL A 59 -7.87 -12.82 -16.17
C VAL A 59 -6.89 -13.92 -15.71
N VAL A 60 -7.41 -14.96 -15.05
CA VAL A 60 -6.59 -16.09 -14.56
C VAL A 60 -5.91 -16.84 -15.69
N ALA A 61 -6.62 -17.10 -16.79
CA ALA A 61 -6.08 -17.78 -17.97
C ALA A 61 -4.92 -16.98 -18.59
N THR A 62 -5.02 -15.65 -18.63
CA THR A 62 -3.95 -14.78 -19.14
C THR A 62 -2.66 -14.94 -18.34
N PHE A 63 -2.74 -14.93 -17.01
CA PHE A 63 -1.56 -15.11 -16.15
C PHE A 63 -0.99 -16.53 -16.21
N LYS A 64 -1.84 -17.56 -16.21
CA LYS A 64 -1.40 -18.96 -16.37
C LYS A 64 -0.70 -19.20 -17.71
N ARG A 65 -1.15 -18.55 -18.78
CA ARG A 65 -0.52 -18.63 -20.11
C ARG A 65 0.82 -17.89 -20.17
N ARG A 66 0.92 -16.71 -19.54
CA ARG A 66 2.17 -15.93 -19.49
C ARG A 66 3.23 -16.58 -18.59
N MET A 67 2.80 -17.30 -17.55
CA MET A 67 3.68 -17.88 -16.53
C MET A 67 3.35 -19.36 -16.26
N PRO A 68 3.59 -20.25 -17.24
CA PRO A 68 3.24 -21.67 -17.13
C PRO A 68 4.02 -22.40 -16.03
N SER A 69 5.21 -21.91 -15.68
CA SER A 69 6.08 -22.47 -14.64
C SER A 69 5.85 -21.85 -13.25
N GLY A 70 4.85 -20.98 -13.10
CA GLY A 70 4.66 -20.13 -11.92
C GLY A 70 5.47 -18.84 -11.98
N GLY A 71 5.39 -18.02 -10.93
CA GLY A 71 6.04 -16.71 -10.87
C GLY A 71 5.45 -15.79 -9.82
N THR A 72 6.04 -14.60 -9.69
CA THR A 72 5.56 -13.51 -8.83
C THR A 72 4.96 -12.40 -9.69
N LEU A 73 3.76 -11.95 -9.31
CA LEU A 73 3.02 -10.86 -9.94
C LEU A 73 2.90 -9.69 -8.97
N HIS A 74 2.97 -8.45 -9.45
CA HIS A 74 2.55 -7.32 -8.63
C HIS A 74 1.02 -7.24 -8.60
N ILE A 75 0.47 -6.77 -7.48
CA ILE A 75 -0.98 -6.58 -7.35
C ILE A 75 -1.54 -5.55 -8.33
N GLU A 76 -0.71 -4.63 -8.85
CA GLU A 76 -1.08 -3.69 -9.93
C GLU A 76 -1.29 -4.43 -11.25
N ASP A 77 -0.43 -5.39 -11.61
CA ASP A 77 -0.56 -6.16 -12.84
C ASP A 77 -1.93 -6.86 -12.93
N ILE A 78 -2.41 -7.38 -11.78
CA ILE A 78 -3.71 -8.04 -11.68
C ILE A 78 -4.84 -7.01 -11.87
N GLN A 79 -4.70 -5.81 -11.32
CA GLN A 79 -5.71 -4.75 -11.47
C GLN A 79 -5.80 -4.29 -12.92
N ASP A 80 -4.66 -4.06 -13.58
CA ASP A 80 -4.60 -3.67 -14.99
C ASP A 80 -5.21 -4.75 -15.90
N GLN A 81 -4.97 -6.03 -15.59
CA GLN A 81 -5.58 -7.12 -16.33
C GLN A 81 -7.11 -7.19 -16.12
N VAL A 82 -7.60 -6.93 -14.90
CA VAL A 82 -9.05 -6.85 -14.62
C VAL A 82 -9.69 -5.72 -15.42
N GLU A 83 -9.06 -4.55 -15.46
CA GLU A 83 -9.54 -3.41 -16.25
C GLU A 83 -9.60 -3.73 -17.74
N LEU A 84 -8.55 -4.37 -18.26
CA LEU A 84 -8.50 -4.77 -19.66
C LEU A 84 -9.62 -5.75 -20.02
N GLU A 85 -9.88 -6.76 -19.18
CA GLU A 85 -10.96 -7.72 -19.44
C GLU A 85 -12.35 -7.10 -19.30
N LEU A 86 -12.55 -6.17 -18.35
CA LEU A 86 -13.79 -5.40 -18.26
C LEU A 86 -14.04 -4.57 -19.53
N MET A 87 -13.00 -3.93 -20.07
CA MET A 87 -13.10 -3.18 -21.32
C MET A 87 -13.39 -4.08 -22.53
N ARG A 88 -12.75 -5.25 -22.61
CA ARG A 88 -12.98 -6.25 -23.68
C ARG A 88 -14.35 -6.89 -23.62
N GLY A 89 -14.88 -7.08 -22.41
CA GLY A 89 -16.24 -7.57 -22.17
C GLY A 89 -17.34 -6.57 -22.54
N GLY A 90 -16.99 -5.34 -22.92
CA GLY A 90 -17.95 -4.28 -23.24
C GLY A 90 -18.52 -3.56 -22.00
N GLU A 91 -18.02 -3.89 -20.81
CA GLU A 91 -18.50 -3.37 -19.52
C GLU A 91 -17.86 -2.00 -19.21
N HIS A 92 -17.93 -1.07 -20.17
CA HIS A 92 -17.21 0.20 -20.14
C HIS A 92 -17.58 1.08 -18.94
N LYS A 93 -18.85 1.05 -18.52
CA LYS A 93 -19.31 1.82 -17.35
C LYS A 93 -18.65 1.30 -16.07
N ILE A 94 -18.62 -0.02 -15.90
CA ILE A 94 -18.01 -0.67 -14.73
C ILE A 94 -16.50 -0.51 -14.75
N ALA A 95 -15.85 -0.66 -15.92
CA ALA A 95 -14.41 -0.41 -16.07
C ALA A 95 -14.03 1.01 -15.64
N ARG A 96 -14.79 2.03 -16.06
CA ARG A 96 -14.55 3.42 -15.67
C ARG A 96 -14.69 3.62 -14.16
N ASP A 97 -15.78 3.14 -13.58
CA ASP A 97 -16.04 3.31 -12.15
C ASP A 97 -15.03 2.52 -11.29
N TYR A 98 -14.56 1.37 -11.79
CA TYR A 98 -13.48 0.60 -11.19
C TYR A 98 -12.16 1.38 -11.15
N VAL A 99 -11.77 2.02 -12.26
CA VAL A 99 -10.57 2.87 -12.33
C VAL A 99 -10.67 4.04 -11.36
N ILE A 100 -11.82 4.72 -11.32
CA ILE A 100 -12.07 5.84 -10.39
C ILE A 100 -11.96 5.37 -8.94
N TYR A 101 -12.59 4.24 -8.61
CA TYR A 101 -12.52 3.67 -7.26
C TYR A 101 -11.10 3.25 -6.88
N ARG A 102 -10.34 2.67 -7.82
CA ARG A 102 -8.92 2.30 -7.62
C ARG A 102 -8.08 3.52 -7.27
N GLU A 103 -8.26 4.61 -8.01
CA GLU A 103 -7.50 5.85 -7.81
C GLU A 103 -7.91 6.55 -6.50
N ALA A 104 -9.21 6.62 -6.20
CA ALA A 104 -9.69 7.13 -4.92
C ALA A 104 -9.12 6.34 -3.74
N ARG A 105 -9.04 5.01 -3.87
CA ARG A 105 -8.42 4.13 -2.85
C ARG A 105 -6.90 4.26 -2.81
N ARG A 106 -6.24 4.61 -3.91
CA ARG A 106 -4.81 4.96 -3.92
C ARG A 106 -4.61 6.23 -3.12
N GLN A 107 -5.35 7.29 -3.43
CA GLN A 107 -5.32 8.56 -2.70
C GLN A 107 -5.69 8.42 -1.22
N GLU A 108 -6.70 7.63 -0.87
CA GLU A 108 -7.06 7.37 0.53
C GLU A 108 -5.97 6.63 1.30
N ARG A 109 -5.18 5.77 0.65
CA ARG A 109 -4.03 5.09 1.28
C ARG A 109 -2.81 5.98 1.32
N ASP A 110 -2.63 6.85 0.34
CA ASP A 110 -1.62 7.90 0.42
C ASP A 110 -1.95 8.85 1.59
N ALA A 111 -3.25 9.04 1.89
CA ALA A 111 -3.76 9.84 3.00
C ALA A 111 -3.92 9.09 4.34
N LYS A 112 -3.90 7.76 4.36
CA LYS A 112 -3.89 6.94 5.58
C LYS A 112 -2.62 6.12 5.62
N VAL A 113 -1.72 6.47 6.54
CA VAL A 113 -0.51 5.70 6.85
C VAL A 113 -0.85 4.25 7.24
N GLU A 114 -1.03 3.36 6.27
CA GLU A 114 -1.08 1.91 6.50
C GLU A 114 0.35 1.39 6.60
N LEU A 115 0.85 1.33 7.83
CA LEU A 115 2.16 0.73 8.13
C LEU A 115 2.17 -0.76 7.88
N SER A 116 3.31 -1.30 7.46
CA SER A 116 3.48 -2.73 7.29
C SER A 116 3.23 -3.50 8.61
N PRO A 117 2.76 -4.77 8.57
CA PRO A 117 2.58 -5.58 9.78
C PRO A 117 3.86 -5.74 10.60
N GLU A 118 5.02 -5.76 9.93
CA GLU A 118 6.35 -5.82 10.58
C GLU A 118 6.64 -4.53 11.35
N SER A 119 6.37 -3.38 10.73
CA SER A 119 6.54 -2.07 11.35
C SER A 119 5.58 -1.86 12.52
N GLN A 120 4.33 -2.31 12.41
CA GLN A 120 3.35 -2.27 13.50
C GLN A 120 3.79 -3.14 14.69
N ALA A 121 4.42 -4.29 14.42
CA ALA A 121 4.96 -5.15 15.47
C ALA A 121 6.21 -4.53 16.12
N ALA A 122 7.12 -3.97 15.32
CA ALA A 122 8.31 -3.27 15.80
C ALA A 122 7.94 -2.07 16.69
N ALA A 123 6.97 -1.26 16.24
CA ALA A 123 6.54 -0.07 16.97
C ALA A 123 5.95 -0.36 18.35
N LYS A 124 5.31 -1.53 18.55
CA LYS A 124 4.79 -1.95 19.87
C LYS A 124 5.89 -2.26 20.90
N GLY A 125 7.12 -2.51 20.46
CA GLY A 125 8.25 -2.85 21.32
C GLY A 125 9.21 -1.70 21.61
N ILE A 126 9.00 -0.52 21.02
CA ILE A 126 9.94 0.61 21.11
C ILE A 126 9.47 1.61 22.15
N ASN A 127 10.32 1.87 23.15
CA ASN A 127 10.17 3.00 24.05
C ASN A 127 11.14 4.11 23.67
N ILE A 128 10.64 5.34 23.61
CA ILE A 128 11.44 6.54 23.41
C ILE A 128 11.90 7.10 24.75
N VAL A 129 13.19 7.44 24.84
CA VAL A 129 13.76 8.20 25.95
C VAL A 129 13.54 9.70 25.72
N GLN A 130 12.83 10.32 26.66
CA GLN A 130 12.55 11.75 26.69
C GLN A 130 13.75 12.54 27.26
N PRO A 131 13.81 13.87 27.07
CA PRO A 131 14.88 14.70 27.62
C PRO A 131 15.00 14.66 29.15
N ASP A 132 13.90 14.37 29.84
CA ASP A 132 13.84 14.21 31.31
C ASP A 132 14.32 12.82 31.78
N GLY A 133 14.73 11.94 30.86
CA GLY A 133 15.15 10.58 31.15
C GLY A 133 14.02 9.57 31.31
N SER A 134 12.75 10.01 31.23
CA SER A 134 11.60 9.12 31.25
C SER A 134 11.49 8.31 29.96
N LYS A 135 10.86 7.14 30.04
CA LYS A 135 10.58 6.27 28.90
C LYS A 135 9.08 6.29 28.63
N ALA A 136 8.71 6.56 27.38
CA ALA A 136 7.34 6.51 26.91
C ALA A 136 7.24 5.60 25.67
N PRO A 137 6.13 4.88 25.48
CA PRO A 137 5.93 4.09 24.27
C PRO A 137 5.94 4.99 23.04
N LEU A 138 6.39 4.45 21.90
CA LEU A 138 6.41 5.16 20.63
C LEU A 138 4.99 5.60 20.21
N ASP A 139 4.81 6.90 20.03
CA ASP A 139 3.56 7.48 19.55
C ASP A 139 3.54 7.49 18.01
N ILE A 140 2.97 6.42 17.45
CA ILE A 140 2.86 6.22 16.00
C ILE A 140 1.91 7.24 15.38
N GLU A 141 0.81 7.60 16.06
CA GLU A 141 -0.17 8.55 15.54
C GLU A 141 0.46 9.94 15.36
N ARG A 142 1.25 10.37 16.36
CA ARG A 142 2.01 11.61 16.28
C ARG A 142 3.05 11.58 15.17
N ILE A 143 3.78 10.48 15.00
CA ILE A 143 4.74 10.33 13.89
C ILE A 143 4.01 10.42 12.55
N GLY A 144 2.87 9.73 12.42
CA GLY A 144 2.01 9.79 11.25
C GLY A 144 1.61 11.21 10.90
N THR A 145 1.18 12.00 11.90
CA THR A 145 0.79 13.41 11.69
C THR A 145 1.97 14.25 11.19
N ILE A 146 3.16 14.09 11.78
CA ILE A 146 4.36 14.85 11.39
C ILE A 146 4.76 14.54 9.95
N VAL A 147 4.77 13.25 9.59
CA VAL A 147 5.15 12.82 8.24
C VAL A 147 4.09 13.25 7.23
N ALA A 148 2.80 13.19 7.59
CA ALA A 148 1.71 13.66 6.74
C ALA A 148 1.81 15.17 6.45
N GLU A 149 2.07 15.98 7.48
CA GLU A 149 2.31 17.42 7.30
C GLU A 149 3.53 17.68 6.39
N ALA A 150 4.59 16.88 6.52
CA ALA A 150 5.76 17.00 5.66
C ALA A 150 5.47 16.60 4.20
N CYS A 151 4.66 15.57 3.99
CA CYS A 151 4.29 15.07 2.66
C CYS A 151 3.12 15.83 2.02
N ALA A 152 2.45 16.71 2.76
CA ALA A 152 1.27 17.42 2.30
C ALA A 152 1.51 18.17 0.96
N GLY A 153 0.69 17.83 -0.03
CA GLY A 153 0.73 18.45 -1.36
C GLY A 153 1.89 18.01 -2.25
N LEU A 154 2.62 16.95 -1.88
CA LEU A 154 3.64 16.34 -2.73
C LEU A 154 3.05 15.18 -3.54
N GLN A 155 3.42 15.08 -4.82
CA GLN A 155 3.03 13.97 -5.67
C GLN A 155 4.03 12.82 -5.58
N ASP A 156 3.54 11.59 -5.66
CA ASP A 156 4.33 10.35 -5.67
C ASP A 156 5.24 10.15 -4.44
N VAL A 157 4.90 10.82 -3.33
CA VAL A 157 5.55 10.66 -2.02
C VAL A 157 4.65 9.81 -1.13
N SER A 158 5.22 8.78 -0.52
CA SER A 158 4.52 7.87 0.39
C SER A 158 4.95 8.13 1.84
N GLU A 159 3.98 8.52 2.66
CA GLU A 159 4.16 8.71 4.10
C GLU A 159 4.51 7.39 4.80
N SER A 160 3.83 6.31 4.43
CA SER A 160 4.06 4.97 4.99
C SER A 160 5.44 4.44 4.64
N ALA A 161 5.98 4.73 3.45
CA ALA A 161 7.35 4.34 3.10
C ALA A 161 8.40 4.98 4.02
N ILE A 162 8.24 6.26 4.36
CA ILE A 162 9.13 6.96 5.30
C ILE A 162 9.02 6.34 6.68
N ILE A 163 7.81 6.09 7.16
CA ILE A 163 7.59 5.60 8.53
C ILE A 163 8.03 4.14 8.66
N ASP A 164 7.70 3.28 7.70
CA ASP A 164 8.08 1.86 7.72
C ASP A 164 9.60 1.69 7.77
N GLU A 165 10.31 2.41 6.90
CA GLU A 165 11.77 2.32 6.84
C GLU A 165 12.43 3.00 8.05
N ALA A 166 11.84 4.06 8.61
CA ALA A 166 12.31 4.63 9.87
C ALA A 166 12.13 3.64 11.03
N LEU A 167 10.95 3.03 11.17
CA LEU A 167 10.63 2.07 12.24
C LEU A 167 11.55 0.84 12.23
N ARG A 168 11.99 0.39 11.05
CA ARG A 168 12.97 -0.70 10.90
C ARG A 168 14.35 -0.36 11.44
N ASN A 169 14.71 0.92 11.41
CA ASN A 169 16.01 1.42 11.85
C ASN A 169 16.01 1.88 13.31
N LEU A 170 14.85 1.93 13.98
CA LEU A 170 14.73 2.27 15.39
C LEU A 170 14.94 1.05 16.30
N TYR A 171 15.48 1.32 17.49
CA TYR A 171 15.71 0.33 18.54
C TYR A 171 15.07 0.80 19.86
N ASP A 172 14.81 -0.13 20.79
CA ASP A 172 14.26 0.21 22.10
C ASP A 172 15.23 1.10 22.90
N GLY A 173 14.71 2.18 23.48
CA GLY A 173 15.52 3.16 24.21
C GLY A 173 16.12 4.27 23.35
N VAL A 174 15.74 4.37 22.08
CA VAL A 174 16.13 5.49 21.21
C VAL A 174 15.64 6.83 21.77
N SER A 175 16.47 7.88 21.67
CA SER A 175 16.04 9.21 22.12
C SER A 175 15.03 9.85 21.15
N ALA A 176 14.19 10.75 21.66
CA ALA A 176 13.23 11.49 20.82
C ALA A 176 13.92 12.26 19.66
N LYS A 177 15.15 12.72 19.90
CA LYS A 177 15.99 13.42 18.92
C LYS A 177 16.48 12.48 17.82
N GLU A 178 16.94 11.28 18.17
CA GLU A 178 17.37 10.27 17.21
C GLU A 178 16.19 9.74 16.39
N CYS A 179 15.03 9.52 17.03
CA CYS A 179 13.81 9.14 16.32
C CYS A 179 13.45 10.16 15.23
N SER A 180 13.50 11.46 15.56
CA SER A 180 13.21 12.51 14.59
C SER A 180 14.28 12.58 13.48
N THR A 181 15.55 12.36 13.84
CA THR A 181 16.67 12.34 12.88
C THR A 181 16.57 11.16 11.92
N SER A 182 16.13 10.00 12.41
CA SER A 182 15.89 8.80 11.60
C SER A 182 14.88 9.08 10.48
N LEU A 183 13.75 9.73 10.77
CA LEU A 183 12.75 10.12 9.77
C LEU A 183 13.35 10.97 8.63
N VAL A 184 14.24 11.92 8.96
CA VAL A 184 14.91 12.77 7.96
C VAL A 184 15.88 11.95 7.10
N ILE A 185 16.67 11.07 7.71
CA ILE A 185 17.64 10.22 6.99
C ILE A 185 16.89 9.29 6.03
N THR A 186 15.81 8.66 6.50
CA THR A 186 14.97 7.78 5.69
C THR A 186 14.31 8.52 4.52
N ALA A 187 13.75 9.71 4.76
CA ALA A 187 13.22 10.52 3.66
C ALA A 187 14.31 10.87 2.63
N ARG A 188 15.55 11.14 3.09
CA ARG A 188 16.68 11.42 2.19
C ARG A 188 17.08 10.22 1.34
N THR A 189 17.02 8.99 1.88
CA THR A 189 17.36 7.78 1.11
C THR A 189 16.36 7.50 0.00
N LEU A 190 15.12 7.98 0.11
CA LEU A 190 14.09 7.80 -0.92
C LEU A 190 14.19 8.80 -2.08
N ILE A 191 15.06 9.82 -1.99
CA ILE A 191 15.28 10.82 -3.05
C ILE A 191 15.77 10.19 -4.36
N GLU A 192 16.57 9.13 -4.27
CA GLU A 192 17.07 8.42 -5.45
C GLU A 192 15.94 7.69 -6.22
N GLN A 193 14.84 7.35 -5.55
CA GLN A 193 13.67 6.73 -6.17
C GLN A 193 12.70 7.77 -6.70
N GLU A 194 12.46 8.83 -5.93
CA GLU A 194 11.54 9.92 -6.29
C GLU A 194 12.07 11.28 -5.77
N PRO A 195 12.41 12.24 -6.65
CA PRO A 195 12.96 13.54 -6.27
C PRO A 195 12.10 14.34 -5.28
N ASN A 196 10.77 14.17 -5.29
CA ASN A 196 9.86 14.90 -4.41
C ASN A 196 10.09 14.62 -2.91
N TYR A 197 10.72 13.50 -2.55
CA TYR A 197 11.14 13.24 -1.16
C TYR A 197 12.15 14.26 -0.62
N SER A 198 12.84 15.01 -1.48
CA SER A 198 13.72 16.11 -1.07
C SER A 198 12.96 17.19 -0.29
N TYR A 199 11.73 17.53 -0.72
CA TYR A 199 10.87 18.48 -0.02
C TYR A 199 10.37 17.92 1.32
N ALA A 200 10.00 16.64 1.35
CA ALA A 200 9.59 15.97 2.59
C ALA A 200 10.73 15.98 3.63
N ALA A 201 11.96 15.61 3.21
CA ALA A 201 13.14 15.61 4.07
C ALA A 201 13.46 17.02 4.61
N ALA A 202 13.37 18.05 3.76
CA ALA A 202 13.59 19.43 4.18
C ALA A 202 12.53 19.92 5.20
N ARG A 203 11.25 19.59 4.97
CA ARG A 203 10.15 19.94 5.89
C ARG A 203 10.28 19.23 7.23
N LEU A 204 10.62 17.94 7.24
CA LEU A 204 10.90 17.18 8.47
C LEU A 204 12.06 17.80 9.26
N LEU A 205 13.15 18.17 8.57
CA LEU A 205 14.28 18.84 9.21
C LEU A 205 13.88 20.20 9.82
N LEU A 206 13.07 20.98 9.10
CA LEU A 206 12.57 22.27 9.58
C LEU A 206 11.72 22.12 10.85
N MET A 207 10.84 21.13 10.90
CA MET A 207 10.02 20.82 12.08
C MET A 207 10.88 20.45 13.30
N ILE A 208 12.00 19.75 13.09
CA ILE A 208 12.95 19.39 14.15
C ILE A 208 13.68 20.62 14.68
N CYS A 209 14.10 21.52 13.79
CA CYS A 209 14.74 22.76 14.17
C CYS A 209 13.78 23.69 14.92
N ALA A 210 12.52 23.80 14.46
CA ALA A 210 11.50 24.63 15.09
C ALA A 210 11.15 24.21 16.53
N ARG A 211 11.29 22.92 16.89
CA ARG A 211 11.09 22.45 18.27
C ARG A 211 12.27 22.71 19.21
N LYS A 212 13.41 23.13 18.68
CA LYS A 212 14.63 23.42 19.46
C LYS A 212 14.82 24.92 19.76
N ALA A 213 14.09 25.78 19.06
CA ALA A 213 14.05 27.22 19.28
C ALA A 213 13.01 27.57 20.35
#